data_AF-A0A7Y0BDR8-F1
#
_entry.id   AF-A0A7Y0BDR8-F1
#
_cell.length_a   1.000
_cell.length_b   1.000
_cell.length_c   1.000
_cell.angle_alpha   90.00
_cell.angle_beta   90.00
_cell.angle_gamma   90.00
#
_symmetry.space_group_name_H-M   'P 1'
#
loop_
_entity.id
_entity.type
_entity.pdbx_description
1 polymer ?
#
loop_
_entity_poly.entity_id
_entity_poly.type
_entity_poly.pdbx_seq_one_letter_code
_entity_poly.pdbx_strand_id
1 'polypeptide(L)'
;MSPTATHPLYTEQSALAWYEFIRDRLEDDLRAAYPGQDDGPMATYRERYGEAQKAHRRFLAEWDAGDDYEIEQAWWGLKNIANDWRQHPDFPEPISDGTLPCPITSPETGHPCTKMINPGWTPSEGHGGGHWFQDPKVTELREQGVHFDAGLLLSGQPTPYHRPEDCTPDCLQWRDR
;
A
#
# COMPACT_ATOMS: atom_id res chain seq x y z
N MET A 1 -13.81 -23.43 1.06
CA MET A 1 -13.57 -22.10 1.64
C MET A 1 -12.74 -21.36 0.61
N SER A 2 -13.28 -20.30 0.03
CA SER A 2 -12.50 -19.47 -0.91
C SER A 2 -11.39 -18.80 -0.12
N PRO A 3 -10.15 -18.76 -0.61
CA PRO A 3 -9.10 -17.99 0.04
C PRO A 3 -9.57 -16.54 0.16
N THR A 4 -9.54 -16.00 1.37
CA THR A 4 -9.73 -14.58 1.66
C THR A 4 -8.87 -13.79 0.70
N ALA A 5 -9.44 -12.79 0.01
CA ALA A 5 -8.71 -11.99 -0.95
C ALA A 5 -7.48 -11.40 -0.26
N THR A 6 -6.32 -11.90 -0.65
CA THR A 6 -5.06 -11.67 0.03
C THR A 6 -4.70 -10.19 -0.10
N HIS A 7 -4.45 -9.52 1.02
CA HIS A 7 -4.18 -8.08 1.03
C HIS A 7 -3.02 -7.76 0.07
N PRO A 8 -3.18 -6.85 -0.91
CA PRO A 8 -2.22 -6.70 -2.02
C PRO A 8 -0.85 -6.18 -1.57
N LEU A 9 -0.74 -5.65 -0.36
CA LEU A 9 0.51 -5.15 0.22
C LEU A 9 1.23 -6.19 1.08
N TYR A 10 0.49 -7.12 1.68
CA TYR A 10 1.03 -8.07 2.65
C TYR A 10 1.00 -9.43 1.99
N THR A 11 2.11 -9.81 1.37
CA THR A 11 2.25 -11.09 0.68
C THR A 11 3.55 -11.75 1.10
N GLU A 12 3.70 -13.06 0.91
CA GLU A 12 4.99 -13.74 1.10
C GLU A 12 6.11 -13.05 0.31
N GLN A 13 5.82 -12.60 -0.92
CA GLN A 13 6.78 -11.91 -1.75
C GLN A 13 7.19 -10.55 -1.17
N SER A 14 6.24 -9.76 -0.66
CA SER A 14 6.58 -8.48 -0.05
C SER A 14 7.34 -8.68 1.27
N ALA A 15 6.95 -9.66 2.09
CA ALA A 15 7.66 -10.01 3.31
C ALA A 15 9.10 -10.48 3.05
N LEU A 16 9.31 -11.29 2.00
CA LEU A 16 10.64 -11.71 1.58
C LEU A 16 11.48 -10.51 1.14
N ALA A 17 10.92 -9.59 0.33
CA ALA A 17 11.63 -8.38 -0.10
C ALA A 17 12.07 -7.51 1.09
N TRP A 18 11.21 -7.35 2.10
CA TRP A 18 11.58 -6.66 3.35
C TRP A 18 12.69 -7.38 4.10
N TYR A 19 12.60 -8.71 4.24
CA TYR A 19 13.62 -9.49 4.93
C TYR A 19 14.99 -9.43 4.24
N GLU A 20 15.03 -9.58 2.91
CA GLU A 20 16.25 -9.49 2.11
C GLU A 20 16.87 -8.10 2.18
N PHE A 21 16.05 -7.05 2.07
CA PHE A 21 16.50 -5.68 2.28
C PHE A 21 17.17 -5.50 3.64
N ILE A 22 16.54 -5.94 4.72
CA ILE A 22 17.10 -5.84 6.08
C ILE A 22 18.42 -6.60 6.19
N ARG A 23 18.50 -7.83 5.66
CA ARG A 23 19.74 -8.62 5.65
C ARG A 23 20.86 -7.85 4.95
N ASP A 24 20.60 -7.38 3.73
CA ASP A 24 21.61 -6.73 2.91
C ASP A 24 22.09 -5.41 3.54
N ARG A 25 21.19 -4.64 4.16
CA ARG A 25 21.58 -3.42 4.88
C ARG A 25 22.39 -3.72 6.15
N LEU A 26 22.03 -4.76 6.91
CA LEU A 26 22.82 -5.20 8.07
C LEU A 26 24.23 -5.66 7.66
N GLU A 27 24.37 -6.34 6.52
CA GLU A 27 25.68 -6.76 5.99
C GLU A 27 26.52 -5.56 5.53
N ASP A 28 25.91 -4.58 4.88
CA ASP A 28 26.58 -3.34 4.48
C ASP A 28 27.03 -2.52 5.68
N ASP A 29 26.18 -2.38 6.72
CA ASP A 29 26.54 -1.69 7.97
C ASP A 29 27.70 -2.40 8.69
N LEU A 30 27.68 -3.74 8.72
CA LEU A 30 28.77 -4.54 9.27
C LEU A 30 30.08 -4.30 8.52
N ARG A 31 30.05 -4.33 7.17
CA ARG A 31 31.22 -4.09 6.32
C ARG A 31 31.76 -2.67 6.47
N ALA A 32 30.87 -1.67 6.55
CA ALA A 32 31.24 -0.28 6.71
C ALA A 32 31.90 -0.01 8.07
N ALA A 33 31.40 -0.63 9.14
CA ALA A 33 31.97 -0.48 10.46
C ALA A 33 33.33 -1.20 10.62
N TYR A 34 33.60 -2.25 9.83
CA TYR A 34 34.83 -3.06 9.92
C TYR A 34 35.43 -3.35 8.55
N PRO A 35 36.17 -2.40 7.96
CA PRO A 35 37.00 -2.68 6.80
C PRO A 35 38.24 -3.51 7.25
N GLY A 36 38.04 -4.79 7.59
CA GLY A 36 39.11 -5.79 7.70
C GLY A 36 39.48 -6.38 9.07
N GLN A 37 38.59 -6.42 10.09
CA GLN A 37 38.85 -7.19 11.33
C GLN A 37 37.61 -7.90 11.88
N ASP A 38 37.84 -9.10 12.41
CA ASP A 38 36.85 -10.01 13.01
C ASP A 38 36.41 -9.59 14.43
N ASP A 39 35.11 -9.75 14.67
CA ASP A 39 34.42 -10.00 15.95
C ASP A 39 33.98 -8.83 16.87
N GLY A 40 34.27 -7.56 16.55
CA GLY A 40 33.95 -6.42 17.44
C GLY A 40 32.45 -6.13 17.71
N PRO A 41 31.53 -6.20 16.72
CA PRO A 41 30.08 -6.06 16.91
C PRO A 41 29.28 -7.13 16.19
N MET A 42 29.91 -8.28 15.92
CA MET A 42 29.20 -9.45 15.44
C MET A 42 28.02 -9.82 16.34
N ALA A 43 28.08 -9.51 17.64
CA ALA A 43 26.96 -9.68 18.56
C ALA A 43 25.73 -8.84 18.18
N THR A 44 25.89 -7.53 17.95
CA THR A 44 24.79 -6.63 17.56
C THR A 44 24.25 -6.98 16.18
N TYR A 45 25.12 -7.29 15.22
CA TYR A 45 24.69 -7.79 13.90
C TYR A 45 23.88 -9.09 14.04
N ARG A 46 24.38 -10.08 14.79
CA ARG A 46 23.70 -11.37 15.00
C ARG A 46 22.35 -11.20 15.69
N GLU A 47 22.26 -10.30 16.66
CA GLU A 47 21.02 -9.96 17.35
C GLU A 47 19.99 -9.39 16.37
N ARG A 48 20.32 -8.30 15.66
CA ARG A 48 19.41 -7.66 14.69
C ARG A 48 19.04 -8.59 13.53
N TYR A 49 19.99 -9.38 13.04
CA TYR A 49 19.73 -10.39 12.00
C TYR A 49 18.80 -11.50 12.52
N GLY A 50 19.00 -11.94 13.77
CA GLY A 50 18.12 -12.89 14.44
C GLY A 50 16.70 -12.35 14.63
N GLU A 51 16.55 -11.07 14.95
CA GLU A 51 15.25 -10.37 15.00
C GLU A 51 14.57 -10.34 13.63
N ALA A 52 15.28 -9.98 12.57
CA ALA A 52 14.75 -9.98 11.20
C ALA A 52 14.29 -11.38 10.77
N GLN A 53 15.09 -12.41 11.05
CA GLN A 53 14.71 -13.80 10.80
C GLN A 53 13.48 -14.24 11.59
N LYS A 54 13.38 -13.83 12.87
CA LYS A 54 12.22 -14.14 13.72
C LYS A 54 10.96 -13.45 13.20
N ALA A 55 11.07 -12.18 12.80
CA ALA A 55 9.97 -11.43 12.22
C ALA A 55 9.46 -12.05 10.90
N HIS A 56 10.38 -12.42 10.00
CA HIS A 56 10.01 -13.09 8.75
C HIS A 56 9.35 -14.46 8.98
N ARG A 57 9.90 -15.29 9.88
CA ARG A 57 9.27 -16.57 10.25
C ARG A 57 7.90 -16.39 10.89
N ARG A 58 7.70 -15.36 11.72
CA ARG A 58 6.38 -15.05 12.26
C ARG A 58 5.41 -14.72 11.13
N PHE A 59 5.80 -13.85 10.20
CA PHE A 59 4.94 -13.51 9.06
C PHE A 59 4.49 -14.76 8.29
N LEU A 60 5.42 -15.67 7.95
CA LEU A 60 5.07 -16.91 7.25
C LEU A 60 4.13 -17.81 8.06
N ALA A 61 4.31 -17.89 9.38
CA ALA A 61 3.42 -18.67 10.23
C ALA A 61 1.99 -18.10 10.28
N GLU A 62 1.85 -16.77 10.40
CA GLU A 62 0.53 -16.13 10.39
C GLU A 62 -0.12 -16.18 9.00
N TRP A 63 0.70 -16.09 7.95
CA TRP A 63 0.26 -16.28 6.57
C TRP A 63 -0.34 -17.65 6.33
N ASP A 64 0.38 -18.71 6.75
CA ASP A 64 -0.10 -20.09 6.67
C ASP A 64 -1.38 -20.31 7.51
N ALA A 65 -1.51 -19.60 8.64
CA ALA A 65 -2.69 -19.64 9.49
C ALA A 65 -3.90 -18.89 8.90
N GLY A 66 -3.67 -17.91 8.02
CA GLY A 66 -4.70 -17.12 7.36
C GLY A 66 -5.39 -16.08 8.25
N ASP A 67 -4.71 -15.59 9.28
CA ASP A 67 -5.22 -14.51 10.15
C ASP A 67 -4.72 -13.14 9.63
N ASP A 68 -5.59 -12.43 8.91
CA ASP A 68 -5.26 -11.13 8.28
C ASP A 68 -4.71 -10.10 9.26
N TYR A 69 -5.22 -10.08 10.51
CA TYR A 69 -4.76 -9.13 11.52
C TYR A 69 -3.35 -9.47 11.97
N GLU A 70 -3.07 -10.74 12.28
CA GLU A 70 -1.74 -11.17 12.71
C GLU A 70 -0.72 -11.10 11.58
N ILE A 71 -1.13 -11.35 10.33
CA ILE A 71 -0.31 -11.12 9.12
C ILE A 71 0.13 -9.65 9.05
N GLU A 72 -0.81 -8.71 9.21
CA GLU A 72 -0.50 -7.27 9.22
C GLU A 72 0.46 -6.91 10.38
N GLN A 73 0.22 -7.42 11.59
CA GLN A 73 1.10 -7.17 12.74
C GLN A 73 2.51 -7.71 12.52
N ALA A 74 2.64 -8.93 11.98
CA ALA A 74 3.94 -9.54 11.68
C ALA A 74 4.68 -8.75 10.59
N TRP A 75 3.96 -8.27 9.58
CA TRP A 75 4.49 -7.44 8.51
C TRP A 75 5.02 -6.09 9.02
N TRP A 76 4.29 -5.43 9.93
CA TRP A 76 4.79 -4.22 10.62
C TRP A 76 6.06 -4.47 11.42
N GLY A 77 6.22 -5.68 11.96
CA GLY A 77 7.46 -6.10 12.62
C GLY A 77 8.69 -5.99 11.71
N LEU A 78 8.58 -6.44 10.45
CA LEU A 78 9.65 -6.30 9.46
C LEU A 78 9.94 -4.83 9.13
N LYS A 79 8.89 -4.04 8.90
CA LYS A 79 9.07 -2.61 8.59
C LYS A 79 9.69 -1.79 9.69
N ASN A 80 9.34 -2.07 10.94
CA ASN A 80 9.92 -1.37 12.07
C ASN A 80 11.43 -1.60 12.14
N ILE A 81 11.91 -2.81 11.82
CA ILE A 81 13.34 -3.10 11.72
C ILE A 81 13.97 -2.35 10.53
N ALA A 82 13.30 -2.35 9.38
CA ALA A 82 13.81 -1.71 8.16
C ALA A 82 13.82 -0.18 8.22
N ASN A 83 13.06 0.44 9.12
CA ASN A 83 12.85 1.89 9.16
C ASN A 83 14.14 2.70 9.38
N ASP A 84 15.19 2.10 9.94
CA ASP A 84 16.52 2.72 10.03
C ASP A 84 17.09 3.12 8.66
N TRP A 85 16.73 2.37 7.61
CA TRP A 85 17.20 2.59 6.24
C TRP A 85 16.09 3.14 5.34
N ARG A 86 15.10 3.84 5.90
CA ARG A 86 13.95 4.41 5.15
C ARG A 86 14.33 5.28 3.95
N GLN A 87 15.47 5.96 4.02
CA GLN A 87 15.96 6.85 2.97
C GLN A 87 16.86 6.14 1.94
N HIS A 88 17.05 4.82 2.08
CA HIS A 88 17.85 4.04 1.14
C HIS A 88 17.12 3.94 -0.21
N PRO A 89 17.83 4.08 -1.36
CA PRO A 89 17.19 4.00 -2.68
C PRO A 89 16.49 2.66 -2.95
N ASP A 90 17.00 1.58 -2.36
CA ASP A 90 16.43 0.23 -2.49
C ASP A 90 15.38 -0.09 -1.41
N PHE A 91 14.86 0.92 -0.69
CA PHE A 91 13.80 0.70 0.28
C PHE A 91 12.59 0.02 -0.41
N PRO A 92 12.04 -1.08 0.11
CA PRO A 92 11.09 -1.93 -0.64
C PRO A 92 9.79 -1.25 -1.08
N GLU A 93 9.45 -0.10 -0.49
CA GLU A 93 8.26 0.67 -0.83
C GLU A 93 8.63 2.11 -1.23
N PRO A 94 7.98 2.68 -2.24
CA PRO A 94 8.18 4.08 -2.57
C PRO A 94 7.68 4.98 -1.43
N ILE A 95 8.42 6.05 -1.16
CA ILE A 95 7.98 7.13 -0.26
C ILE A 95 7.16 8.13 -1.07
N SER A 96 5.91 8.34 -0.67
CA SER A 96 5.01 9.26 -1.35
C SER A 96 5.49 10.71 -1.25
N ASP A 97 5.36 11.45 -2.35
CA ASP A 97 5.47 12.91 -2.41
C ASP A 97 4.11 13.62 -2.22
N GLY A 98 3.04 12.85 -1.96
CA GLY A 98 1.66 13.31 -1.91
C GLY A 98 0.83 12.96 -3.14
N THR A 99 1.43 12.42 -4.20
CA THR A 99 0.75 12.04 -5.44
C THR A 99 0.55 10.53 -5.59
N LEU A 100 1.15 9.72 -4.72
CA LEU A 100 1.06 8.27 -4.78
C LEU A 100 -0.37 7.81 -4.47
N PRO A 101 -1.05 7.08 -5.35
CA PRO A 101 -2.40 6.59 -5.08
C PRO A 101 -2.40 5.43 -4.09
N CYS A 102 -3.50 5.27 -3.38
CA CYS A 102 -3.75 4.11 -2.54
C CYS A 102 -3.78 2.83 -3.40
N PRO A 103 -2.98 1.80 -3.07
CA PRO A 103 -2.86 0.58 -3.89
C PRO A 103 -4.02 -0.40 -3.71
N ILE A 104 -4.93 -0.12 -2.78
CA ILE A 104 -6.07 -0.99 -2.48
C ILE A 104 -7.18 -0.74 -3.50
N THR A 105 -7.67 -1.81 -4.10
CA THR A 105 -8.86 -1.79 -4.97
C THR A 105 -10.08 -2.30 -4.21
N SER A 106 -11.27 -1.93 -4.66
CA SER A 106 -12.52 -2.44 -4.09
C SER A 106 -12.57 -3.96 -4.23
N PRO A 107 -12.77 -4.72 -3.14
CA PRO A 107 -12.87 -6.18 -3.22
C PRO A 107 -14.10 -6.63 -4.01
N GLU A 108 -15.15 -5.81 -4.03
CA GLU A 108 -16.43 -6.13 -4.68
C GLU A 108 -16.44 -5.79 -6.17
N THR A 109 -15.82 -4.65 -6.54
CA THR A 109 -15.93 -4.08 -7.89
C THR A 109 -14.60 -3.92 -8.62
N GLY A 110 -13.46 -4.09 -7.94
CA GLY A 110 -12.13 -3.84 -8.50
C GLY A 110 -11.81 -2.37 -8.76
N HIS A 111 -12.71 -1.43 -8.42
CA HIS A 111 -12.49 -0.01 -8.63
C HIS A 111 -11.28 0.50 -7.82
N PRO A 112 -10.45 1.39 -8.40
CA PRO A 112 -9.31 1.95 -7.69
C PRO A 112 -9.74 2.83 -6.53
N CYS A 113 -8.97 2.81 -5.44
CA CYS A 113 -9.09 3.81 -4.39
C CYS A 113 -8.49 5.15 -4.86
N THR A 114 -9.21 6.24 -4.62
CA THR A 114 -8.82 7.60 -5.04
C THR A 114 -8.09 8.38 -3.97
N LYS A 115 -7.95 7.79 -2.79
CA LYS A 115 -7.17 8.36 -1.70
C LYS A 115 -5.70 8.46 -2.13
N MET A 116 -5.11 9.62 -1.90
CA MET A 116 -3.67 9.80 -2.03
C MET A 116 -2.96 9.47 -0.71
N ILE A 117 -1.78 8.86 -0.82
CA ILE A 117 -0.90 8.57 0.30
C ILE A 117 -0.18 9.86 0.70
N ASN A 118 -0.21 10.20 1.98
CA ASN A 118 0.38 11.42 2.50
C ASN A 118 1.89 11.53 2.17
N PRO A 119 2.41 12.76 1.95
CA PRO A 119 3.85 12.96 1.78
C PRO A 119 4.67 12.35 2.92
N GLY A 120 5.76 11.69 2.57
CA GLY A 120 6.65 11.02 3.51
C GLY A 120 6.16 9.65 3.98
N TRP A 121 4.97 9.20 3.58
CA TRP A 121 4.43 7.88 3.91
C TRP A 121 4.60 6.90 2.75
N THR A 122 4.79 5.64 3.10
CA THR A 122 4.74 4.49 2.19
C THR A 122 3.28 4.11 1.88
N PRO A 123 3.01 3.39 0.78
CA PRO A 123 1.67 2.88 0.47
C PRO A 123 1.03 2.15 1.66
N SER A 124 1.81 1.33 2.35
CA SER A 124 1.31 0.55 3.48
C SER A 124 1.16 1.31 4.80
N GLU A 125 1.73 2.51 4.93
CA GLU A 125 1.38 3.42 6.03
C GLU A 125 0.09 4.19 5.72
N GLY A 126 -0.08 4.61 4.46
CA GLY A 126 -1.19 5.48 4.07
C GLY A 126 -2.46 4.79 3.60
N HIS A 127 -2.44 3.47 3.37
CA HIS A 127 -3.66 2.77 2.95
C HIS A 127 -4.70 2.71 4.08
N GLY A 128 -4.28 2.59 5.35
CA GLY A 128 -5.18 2.57 6.51
C GLY A 128 -5.97 3.88 6.71
N GLY A 129 -7.16 3.79 7.33
CA GLY A 129 -8.04 4.94 7.57
C GLY A 129 -9.18 5.12 6.56
N GLY A 130 -9.61 4.04 5.92
CA GLY A 130 -10.74 4.01 4.98
C GLY A 130 -10.33 4.15 3.52
N HIS A 131 -11.23 3.72 2.63
CA HIS A 131 -11.04 3.73 1.18
C HIS A 131 -12.19 4.45 0.48
N TRP A 132 -11.86 5.20 -0.57
CA TRP A 132 -12.82 5.88 -1.44
C TRP A 132 -12.66 5.35 -2.86
N PHE A 133 -13.43 4.32 -3.19
CA PHE A 133 -13.36 3.69 -4.50
C PHE A 133 -14.15 4.50 -5.52
N GLN A 134 -13.57 4.74 -6.69
CA GLN A 134 -14.21 5.48 -7.77
C GLN A 134 -14.00 4.73 -9.08
N ASP A 135 -15.07 4.57 -9.85
CA ASP A 135 -14.98 3.99 -11.19
C ASP A 135 -14.12 4.91 -12.09
N PRO A 136 -13.15 4.38 -12.86
CA PRO A 136 -12.35 5.15 -13.80
C PRO A 136 -13.17 6.01 -14.77
N LYS A 137 -14.38 5.57 -15.11
CA LYS A 137 -15.33 6.30 -15.95
C LYS A 137 -15.68 7.67 -15.36
N VAL A 138 -15.67 7.83 -14.04
CA VAL A 138 -15.94 9.13 -13.42
C VAL A 138 -14.88 10.17 -13.79
N THR A 139 -13.60 9.78 -13.78
CA THR A 139 -12.51 10.68 -14.18
C THR A 139 -12.64 11.04 -15.65
N GLU A 140 -12.91 10.05 -16.51
CA GLU A 140 -13.14 10.27 -17.95
C GLU A 140 -14.29 11.27 -18.20
N LEU A 141 -15.43 11.10 -17.50
CA LEU A 141 -16.58 11.98 -17.63
C LEU A 141 -16.30 13.40 -17.09
N ARG A 142 -15.54 13.52 -15.99
CA ARG A 142 -15.10 14.82 -15.48
C ARG A 142 -14.20 15.56 -16.46
N GLU A 143 -13.24 14.87 -17.09
CA GLU A 143 -12.34 15.44 -18.09
C GLU A 143 -13.08 15.87 -19.37
N GLN A 144 -14.13 15.14 -19.75
CA GLN A 144 -15.03 15.51 -20.86
C GLN A 144 -15.95 16.69 -20.52
N GLY A 145 -15.97 17.14 -19.27
CA GLY A 145 -16.84 18.24 -18.82
C GLY A 145 -18.33 17.91 -18.85
N VAL A 146 -18.70 16.63 -18.87
CA VAL A 146 -20.11 16.20 -18.92
C VAL A 146 -20.74 16.17 -17.53
N HIS A 147 -22.06 16.32 -17.46
CA HIS A 147 -22.83 16.13 -16.24
C HIS A 147 -23.31 14.69 -16.15
N PHE A 148 -23.17 14.09 -14.97
CA PHE A 148 -23.55 12.71 -14.69
C PHE A 148 -23.91 12.55 -13.21
N ASP A 149 -24.67 11.51 -12.88
CA ASP A 149 -24.98 11.14 -11.50
C ASP A 149 -23.86 10.29 -10.90
N ALA A 150 -23.04 10.89 -10.02
CA ALA A 150 -21.96 10.18 -9.35
C ALA A 150 -22.46 9.04 -8.45
N GLY A 151 -23.67 9.14 -7.88
CA GLY A 151 -24.27 8.10 -7.04
C GLY A 151 -24.64 6.86 -7.83
N LEU A 152 -25.20 7.02 -9.03
CA LEU A 152 -25.47 5.88 -9.93
C LEU A 152 -24.19 5.20 -10.40
N LEU A 153 -23.14 5.99 -10.64
CA LEU A 153 -21.87 5.48 -11.15
C LEU A 153 -21.12 4.65 -10.09
N LEU A 154 -21.22 5.03 -8.82
CA LEU A 154 -20.70 4.24 -7.71
C LEU A 154 -21.49 2.93 -7.47
N SER A 155 -22.72 2.81 -7.99
CA SER A 155 -23.56 1.61 -7.84
C SER A 155 -23.36 0.56 -8.95
N GLY A 156 -22.44 0.80 -9.90
CA GLY A 156 -22.17 -0.11 -11.02
C GLY A 156 -23.29 -0.19 -12.05
N GLN A 157 -24.29 0.68 -11.97
CA GLN A 157 -25.35 0.81 -12.99
C GLN A 157 -24.86 1.69 -14.16
N PRO A 158 -25.40 1.53 -15.37
CA PRO A 158 -25.16 2.46 -16.46
C PRO A 158 -25.56 3.88 -16.04
N THR A 159 -24.59 4.79 -15.97
CA THR A 159 -24.87 6.18 -15.59
C THR A 159 -25.15 7.01 -16.85
N PRO A 160 -26.36 7.57 -17.00
CA PRO A 160 -26.61 8.54 -18.05
C PRO A 160 -25.76 9.80 -17.81
N TYR A 161 -25.12 10.28 -18.87
CA TYR A 161 -24.32 11.50 -18.88
C TYR A 161 -24.65 12.34 -20.11
N HIS A 162 -24.48 13.66 -20.02
CA HIS A 162 -24.74 14.59 -21.12
C HIS A 162 -23.80 15.79 -21.06
N ARG A 163 -23.57 16.45 -22.20
CA ARG A 163 -22.72 17.64 -22.24
C ARG A 163 -23.43 18.87 -21.66
N PRO A 164 -22.70 19.92 -21.24
CA PRO A 164 -23.31 21.15 -20.74
C PRO A 164 -24.29 21.77 -21.75
N GLU A 165 -24.02 21.64 -23.06
CA GLU A 165 -24.89 22.18 -24.11
C GLU A 165 -26.24 21.44 -24.21
N ASP A 166 -26.31 20.21 -23.72
CA ASP A 166 -27.51 19.35 -23.74
C ASP A 166 -28.29 19.41 -22.42
N CYS A 167 -27.96 20.34 -21.52
CA CYS A 167 -28.61 20.45 -20.22
C CYS A 167 -30.09 20.80 -20.33
N THR A 168 -30.92 19.97 -19.71
CA THR A 168 -32.33 20.25 -19.47
C THR A 168 -32.54 20.80 -18.04
N PRO A 169 -33.66 21.49 -17.75
CA PRO A 169 -33.92 22.06 -16.42
C PRO A 169 -33.96 21.05 -15.26
N ASP A 170 -34.15 19.76 -15.55
CA ASP A 170 -34.14 18.64 -14.60
C ASP A 170 -32.74 18.05 -14.37
N CYS A 171 -31.70 18.60 -15.02
CA CYS A 171 -30.32 18.17 -14.81
C CYS A 171 -29.86 18.38 -13.36
N LEU A 172 -29.12 17.38 -12.83
CA LEU A 172 -28.59 17.34 -11.47
C LEU A 172 -27.71 18.56 -11.11
N GLN A 173 -27.04 19.18 -12.09
CA GLN A 173 -26.25 20.40 -11.86
C GLN A 173 -27.10 21.58 -11.33
N TRP A 174 -28.43 21.54 -11.53
CA TRP A 174 -29.37 22.56 -11.11
C TRP A 174 -30.15 22.21 -9.84
N ARG A 175 -30.09 20.97 -9.33
CA ARG A 175 -30.88 20.53 -8.16
C ARG A 175 -30.31 20.97 -6.81
N ASP A 176 -29.01 21.28 -6.75
CA ASP A 176 -28.30 21.63 -5.50
C ASP A 176 -27.68 23.04 -5.53
N ARG A 177 -28.26 23.98 -6.29
CA ARG A 177 -27.92 25.41 -6.22
C ARG A 177 -28.90 26.19 -5.35
#